data_AF-A0A4Q3CAN3-F1
#
_entry.id   AF-A0A4Q3CAN3-F1
#
_cell.length_a   1.000
_cell.length_b   1.000
_cell.length_c   1.000
_cell.angle_alpha   90.00
_cell.angle_beta   90.00
_cell.angle_gamma   90.00
#
_symmetry.space_group_name_H-M   'P 1'
#
loop_
_entity.id
_entity.type
_entity.pdbx_description
1 polymer ?
#
loop_
_entity_poly.entity_id
_entity_poly.type
_entity_poly.pdbx_seq_one_letter_code
_entity_poly.pdbx_strand_id
1 'polypeptide(L)'
;MRKGYRPVVLALLVPAFALVSSCAGVQSTQQAGAIKAARWSDPSTWPGRKVPKAGDSVTIAAGETVLLDVSPPALNGLTIMGKLAFADDKDLELTTEWIMLHGELTIGTEAKPHTRKATITLTDNVRGEAMMGMGDRGIMISGGTLNLHGDRTNAWSKLAKTAKAGS
;
A
#
# COMPACT_ATOMS: atom_id res chain seq x y z
N MET A 1 14.20 61.88 -67.64
CA MET A 1 15.66 62.07 -67.46
C MET A 1 16.01 61.76 -66.00
N ARG A 2 17.18 61.14 -65.79
CA ARG A 2 17.82 60.70 -64.53
C ARG A 2 17.68 61.76 -63.41
N LYS A 3 17.62 61.48 -62.11
CA LYS A 3 18.61 60.76 -61.27
C LYS A 3 18.09 60.77 -59.81
N GLY A 4 18.30 59.70 -59.04
CA GLY A 4 17.86 59.63 -57.63
C GLY A 4 18.81 60.28 -56.63
N TYR A 5 18.41 60.35 -55.35
CA TYR A 5 19.26 60.27 -54.14
C TYR A 5 18.40 59.90 -52.91
N ARG A 6 18.89 58.93 -52.11
CA ARG A 6 18.45 58.58 -50.74
C ARG A 6 19.32 59.35 -49.72
N PRO A 7 18.85 59.64 -48.49
CA PRO A 7 19.12 58.79 -47.29
C PRO A 7 17.91 58.70 -46.31
N VAL A 8 17.60 57.56 -45.65
CA VAL A 8 18.15 56.97 -44.39
C VAL A 8 17.86 57.83 -43.14
N VAL A 9 16.75 57.58 -42.43
CA VAL A 9 16.58 56.86 -41.13
C VAL A 9 16.19 57.83 -40.00
N LEU A 10 15.05 57.57 -39.35
CA LEU A 10 14.98 57.59 -37.89
C LEU A 10 13.87 56.65 -37.42
N ALA A 11 14.30 55.57 -36.77
CA ALA A 11 13.44 54.56 -36.17
C ALA A 11 12.86 55.08 -34.84
N LEU A 12 11.54 54.95 -34.68
CA LEU A 12 10.86 55.06 -33.39
C LEU A 12 10.39 53.66 -32.95
N LEU A 13 11.08 53.16 -31.92
CA LEU A 13 10.71 52.11 -30.96
C LEU A 13 9.38 52.48 -30.27
N VAL A 14 8.43 51.58 -29.97
CA VAL A 14 8.41 50.53 -28.90
C VAL A 14 7.09 49.71 -29.06
N PRO A 15 7.02 48.43 -28.62
CA PRO A 15 6.23 47.38 -29.26
C PRO A 15 4.89 47.03 -28.59
N ALA A 16 4.00 46.43 -29.39
CA ALA A 16 2.75 45.81 -28.96
C ALA A 16 3.01 44.43 -28.29
N PHE A 17 2.53 44.28 -27.06
CA PHE A 17 2.56 43.05 -26.28
C PHE A 17 1.59 42.02 -26.90
N ALA A 18 2.12 40.91 -27.42
CA ALA A 18 1.34 39.74 -27.81
C ALA A 18 1.42 38.68 -26.71
N LEU A 19 0.29 38.39 -26.07
CA LEU A 19 0.15 37.29 -25.11
C LEU A 19 0.11 35.96 -25.85
N VAL A 20 1.21 35.20 -25.78
CA VAL A 20 1.23 33.78 -26.16
C VAL A 20 0.80 32.99 -24.93
N SER A 21 -0.44 32.48 -24.95
CA SER A 21 -0.95 31.58 -23.92
C SER A 21 -0.37 30.18 -24.13
N SER A 22 0.76 29.91 -23.46
CA SER A 22 1.32 28.56 -23.36
C SER A 22 0.55 27.78 -22.30
N CYS A 23 -0.31 26.85 -22.71
CA CYS A 23 -0.84 25.84 -21.79
C CYS A 23 0.31 24.88 -21.43
N ALA A 24 1.08 25.22 -20.39
CA ALA A 24 1.96 24.27 -19.75
C ALA A 24 1.09 23.24 -19.02
N GLY A 25 0.99 22.04 -19.59
CA GLY A 25 0.38 20.91 -18.91
C GLY A 25 1.11 20.68 -17.60
N VAL A 26 0.38 20.80 -16.49
CA VAL A 26 0.87 20.36 -15.19
C VAL A 26 0.96 18.84 -15.26
N GLN A 27 2.12 18.34 -15.68
CA GLN A 27 2.50 16.95 -15.46
C GLN A 27 2.78 16.83 -13.97
N SER A 28 1.75 16.48 -13.22
CA SER A 28 1.90 15.95 -11.87
C SER A 28 2.67 14.64 -11.99
N THR A 29 4.00 14.70 -12.01
CA THR A 29 4.82 13.53 -11.72
C THR A 29 4.54 13.19 -10.27
N GLN A 30 3.54 12.33 -10.04
CA GLN A 30 3.36 11.68 -8.76
C GLN A 30 4.51 10.70 -8.62
N GLN A 31 5.66 11.27 -8.27
CA GLN A 31 6.82 10.55 -7.83
C GLN A 31 6.38 9.92 -6.50
N ALA A 32 5.91 8.68 -6.58
CA ALA A 32 5.71 7.83 -5.43
C ALA A 32 7.07 7.70 -4.76
N GLY A 33 7.38 8.62 -3.85
CA GLY A 33 8.51 8.52 -2.97
C GLY A 33 8.37 7.16 -2.31
N ALA A 34 9.30 6.26 -2.58
CA ALA A 34 9.37 4.99 -1.89
C ALA A 34 9.55 5.32 -0.41
N ILE A 35 8.44 5.36 0.34
CA ILE A 35 8.49 5.40 1.79
C ILE A 35 9.33 4.18 2.15
N LYS A 36 10.49 4.42 2.78
CA LYS A 36 11.43 3.38 3.16
C LYS A 36 10.74 2.49 4.19
N ALA A 37 10.05 1.47 3.72
CA ALA A 37 9.35 0.52 4.56
C ALA A 37 10.36 -0.21 5.46
N ALA A 38 10.08 -0.25 6.76
CA ALA A 38 10.86 -1.03 7.71
C ALA A 38 10.59 -2.52 7.48
N ARG A 39 11.60 -3.38 7.55
CA ARG A 39 11.42 -4.82 7.33
C ARG A 39 10.89 -5.49 8.60
N TRP A 40 9.95 -6.40 8.47
CA TRP A 40 9.47 -7.20 9.59
C TRP A 40 10.62 -7.98 10.26
N SER A 41 11.53 -8.53 9.46
CA SER A 41 12.68 -9.28 9.96
C SER A 41 13.73 -8.44 10.71
N ASP A 42 13.71 -7.11 10.55
CA ASP A 42 14.68 -6.22 11.17
C ASP A 42 14.28 -5.94 12.63
N PRO A 43 15.13 -6.30 13.62
CA PRO A 43 14.82 -6.04 15.02
C PRO A 43 14.58 -4.55 15.30
N SER A 44 15.21 -3.63 14.56
CA SER A 44 15.05 -2.18 14.76
C SER A 44 13.64 -1.65 14.43
N THR A 45 12.84 -2.43 13.70
CA THR A 45 11.42 -2.15 13.43
C THR A 45 10.57 -2.22 14.70
N TRP A 46 11.01 -3.00 15.70
CA TRP A 46 10.17 -3.39 16.82
C TRP A 46 10.62 -2.78 18.15
N PRO A 47 9.68 -2.50 19.08
CA PRO A 47 10.01 -2.07 20.42
C PRO A 47 10.99 -3.01 21.11
N GLY A 48 11.99 -2.45 21.79
CA GLY A 48 13.01 -3.23 22.49
C GLY A 48 13.97 -4.00 21.58
N ARG A 49 13.97 -3.72 20.27
CA ARG A 49 14.82 -4.36 19.26
C ARG A 49 14.65 -5.89 19.20
N LYS A 50 13.41 -6.36 19.29
CA LYS A 50 13.06 -7.78 19.27
C LYS A 50 11.94 -8.04 18.28
N VAL A 51 12.21 -8.89 17.29
CA VAL A 51 11.21 -9.35 16.35
C VAL A 51 10.10 -10.12 17.09
N PRO A 52 8.82 -9.93 16.76
CA PRO A 52 7.70 -10.65 17.36
C PRO A 52 7.88 -12.17 17.34
N LYS A 53 7.46 -12.81 18.43
CA LYS A 53 7.51 -14.25 18.65
C LYS A 53 6.12 -14.86 18.64
N ALA A 54 6.08 -16.20 18.69
CA ALA A 54 4.83 -16.94 18.76
C ALA A 54 3.99 -16.48 19.96
N GLY A 55 2.71 -16.20 19.73
CA GLY A 55 1.77 -15.73 20.74
C GLY A 55 1.83 -14.24 21.05
N ASP A 56 2.71 -13.46 20.40
CA ASP A 56 2.73 -12.01 20.60
C ASP A 56 1.54 -11.35 19.89
N SER A 57 1.01 -10.28 20.50
CA SER A 57 0.11 -9.33 19.83
C SER A 57 0.93 -8.16 19.31
N VAL A 58 0.80 -7.86 18.02
CA VAL A 58 1.64 -6.88 17.32
C VAL A 58 0.81 -5.66 16.95
N THR A 59 1.36 -4.46 17.18
CA THR A 59 0.78 -3.20 16.69
C THR A 59 1.76 -2.52 15.74
N ILE A 60 1.31 -2.19 14.53
CA ILE A 60 2.01 -1.31 13.59
C ILE A 60 1.42 0.09 13.77
N ALA A 61 2.21 1.03 14.29
CA ALA A 61 1.70 2.34 14.69
C ALA A 61 1.34 3.22 13.49
N ALA A 62 0.51 4.24 13.72
CA ALA A 62 0.17 5.21 12.68
C ALA A 62 1.42 5.91 12.16
N GLY A 63 1.51 6.08 10.84
CA GLY A 63 2.70 6.64 10.17
C GLY A 63 3.84 5.63 9.94
N GLU A 64 3.78 4.43 10.50
CA GLU A 64 4.74 3.37 10.21
C GLU A 64 4.32 2.59 8.96
N THR A 65 5.31 2.16 8.18
CA THR A 65 5.12 1.25 7.04
C THR A 65 6.06 0.06 7.23
N VAL A 66 5.48 -1.12 7.39
CA VAL A 66 6.21 -2.37 7.57
C VAL A 66 6.05 -3.26 6.33
N LEU A 67 7.17 -3.80 5.85
CA LEU A 67 7.23 -4.81 4.80
C LEU A 67 7.39 -6.18 5.46
N LEU A 68 6.40 -7.05 5.28
CA LEU A 68 6.47 -8.46 5.65
C LEU A 68 7.40 -9.18 4.66
N ASP A 69 8.65 -9.41 5.06
CA ASP A 69 9.70 -10.01 4.23
C ASP A 69 10.09 -11.44 4.63
N VAL A 70 9.50 -11.91 5.74
CA VAL A 70 9.59 -13.26 6.31
C VAL A 70 8.23 -13.67 6.87
N SER A 71 7.90 -14.96 6.85
CA SER A 71 6.71 -15.48 7.53
C SER A 71 6.94 -15.44 9.05
N PRO A 72 6.20 -14.63 9.83
CA PRO A 72 6.34 -14.63 11.28
C PRO A 72 5.83 -15.94 11.90
N PRO A 73 6.26 -16.25 13.13
CA PRO A 73 5.58 -17.28 13.92
C PRO A 73 4.11 -16.90 14.16
N ALA A 74 3.27 -17.87 14.53
CA ALA A 74 1.85 -17.63 14.79
C ALA A 74 1.64 -16.57 15.89
N LEU A 75 0.95 -15.48 15.55
CA LEU A 75 0.71 -14.34 16.44
C LEU A 75 -0.66 -14.46 17.11
N ASN A 76 -0.83 -13.90 18.31
CA ASN A 76 -2.16 -13.84 18.93
C ASN A 76 -3.05 -12.76 18.30
N GLY A 77 -2.47 -11.71 17.73
CA GLY A 77 -3.26 -10.68 17.08
C GLY A 77 -2.42 -9.62 16.40
N LEU A 78 -3.01 -8.93 15.43
CA LEU A 78 -2.34 -7.90 14.66
C LEU A 78 -3.21 -6.65 14.52
N THR A 79 -2.78 -5.55 15.13
CA THR A 79 -3.41 -4.23 14.97
C THR A 79 -2.60 -3.38 14.01
N ILE A 80 -3.21 -2.97 12.90
CA ILE A 80 -2.57 -2.19 11.84
C ILE A 80 -3.17 -0.79 11.85
N MET A 81 -2.48 0.17 12.47
CA MET A 81 -2.80 1.60 12.42
C MET A 81 -2.06 2.31 11.29
N GLY A 82 -0.84 1.85 10.98
CA GLY A 82 -0.05 2.30 9.84
C GLY A 82 -0.29 1.46 8.59
N LYS A 83 0.78 0.96 7.97
CA LYS A 83 0.71 0.12 6.78
C LYS A 83 1.49 -1.17 6.94
N LEU A 84 0.89 -2.30 6.55
CA LEU A 84 1.56 -3.57 6.35
C LEU A 84 1.49 -3.95 4.87
N ALA A 85 2.64 -4.24 4.25
CA ALA A 85 2.73 -4.71 2.87
C ALA A 85 3.44 -6.07 2.81
N PHE A 86 2.97 -6.99 1.97
CA PHE A 86 3.66 -8.26 1.71
C PHE A 86 4.77 -8.08 0.67
N ALA A 87 5.96 -8.61 0.95
CA ALA A 87 7.02 -8.70 -0.05
C ALA A 87 6.65 -9.70 -1.15
N ASP A 88 6.96 -9.37 -2.40
CA ASP A 88 6.59 -10.14 -3.61
C ASP A 88 7.78 -10.90 -4.22
N ASP A 89 8.79 -11.23 -3.40
CA ASP A 89 9.98 -11.97 -3.82
C ASP A 89 9.96 -13.44 -3.40
N LYS A 90 9.04 -13.84 -2.51
CA LYS A 90 8.85 -15.21 -2.03
C LYS A 90 7.42 -15.46 -1.56
N ASP A 91 7.11 -16.73 -1.32
CA ASP A 91 5.84 -17.10 -0.70
C ASP A 91 5.90 -16.78 0.80
N LEU A 92 4.82 -16.19 1.31
CA LEU A 92 4.73 -15.69 2.67
C LEU A 92 3.44 -16.15 3.34
N GLU A 93 3.55 -16.43 4.63
CA GLU A 93 2.43 -16.86 5.47
C GLU A 93 2.33 -15.94 6.70
N LEU A 94 1.12 -15.50 7.00
CA LEU A 94 0.78 -14.76 8.20
C LEU A 94 -0.31 -15.54 8.94
N THR A 95 0.06 -16.14 10.08
CA THR A 95 -0.87 -16.88 10.93
C THR A 95 -1.17 -16.04 12.17
N THR A 96 -2.45 -15.74 12.41
CA THR A 96 -2.87 -14.99 13.59
C THR A 96 -4.33 -15.26 13.94
N GLU A 97 -4.75 -15.03 15.18
CA GLU A 97 -6.17 -15.19 15.56
C GLU A 97 -7.03 -14.13 14.83
N TRP A 98 -6.61 -12.86 14.89
CA TRP A 98 -7.33 -11.74 14.29
C TRP A 98 -6.42 -10.66 13.71
N ILE A 99 -6.99 -9.87 12.79
CA ILE A 99 -6.38 -8.64 12.27
C ILE A 99 -7.36 -7.49 12.47
N MET A 100 -6.95 -6.46 13.21
CA MET A 100 -7.69 -5.19 13.34
C MET A 100 -7.04 -4.15 12.44
N LEU A 101 -7.78 -3.69 11.43
CA LEU A 101 -7.28 -2.85 10.35
C LEU A 101 -7.90 -1.45 10.41
N HIS A 102 -7.12 -0.50 10.95
CA HIS A 102 -7.43 0.93 10.94
C HIS A 102 -6.66 1.69 9.86
N GLY A 103 -5.48 1.19 9.47
CA GLY A 103 -4.67 1.72 8.40
C GLY A 103 -4.80 0.88 7.13
N GLU A 104 -3.67 0.46 6.54
CA GLU A 104 -3.67 -0.26 5.25
C GLU A 104 -2.98 -1.63 5.34
N LEU A 105 -3.63 -2.66 4.81
CA LEU A 105 -3.03 -3.96 4.54
C LEU A 105 -2.99 -4.16 3.02
N THR A 106 -1.78 -4.29 2.46
CA THR A 106 -1.56 -4.38 1.02
C THR A 106 -0.87 -5.68 0.62
N ILE A 107 -1.48 -6.43 -0.28
CA ILE A 107 -0.87 -7.58 -0.98
C ILE A 107 -0.97 -7.29 -2.47
N GLY A 108 0.13 -6.81 -3.05
CA GLY A 108 0.16 -6.30 -4.42
C GLY A 108 -0.62 -4.99 -4.61
N THR A 109 -0.49 -4.39 -5.78
CA THR A 109 -1.26 -3.21 -6.21
C THR A 109 -1.85 -3.46 -7.59
N GLU A 110 -2.80 -2.63 -8.03
CA GLU A 110 -3.33 -2.71 -9.39
C GLU A 110 -2.22 -2.57 -10.45
N ALA A 111 -1.27 -1.66 -10.25
CA ALA A 111 -0.15 -1.44 -11.17
C ALA A 111 0.94 -2.53 -11.08
N LYS A 112 1.07 -3.19 -9.92
CA LYS A 112 2.01 -4.29 -9.69
C LYS A 112 1.33 -5.39 -8.87
N PRO A 113 0.55 -6.27 -9.52
CA PRO A 113 -0.10 -7.37 -8.83
C PRO A 113 0.92 -8.29 -8.15
N HIS A 114 0.51 -8.89 -7.03
CA HIS A 114 1.31 -9.87 -6.31
C HIS A 114 1.38 -11.17 -7.12
N THR A 115 2.60 -11.65 -7.36
CA THR A 115 2.89 -12.83 -8.20
C THR A 115 3.30 -14.04 -7.37
N ARG A 116 3.62 -13.83 -6.09
CA ARG A 116 3.93 -14.89 -5.13
C ARG A 116 2.69 -15.33 -4.36
N LYS A 117 2.82 -16.42 -3.60
CA LYS A 117 1.72 -16.88 -2.75
C LYS A 117 1.78 -16.16 -1.41
N ALA A 118 0.79 -15.31 -1.14
CA ALA A 118 0.52 -14.77 0.20
C ALA A 118 -0.65 -15.53 0.85
N THR A 119 -0.40 -16.13 2.00
CA THR A 119 -1.43 -16.85 2.78
C THR A 119 -1.65 -16.14 4.10
N ILE A 120 -2.90 -15.75 4.38
CA ILE A 120 -3.32 -15.31 5.71
C ILE A 120 -4.16 -16.43 6.32
N THR A 121 -3.71 -16.97 7.44
CA THR A 121 -4.41 -18.01 8.20
C THR A 121 -4.96 -17.37 9.47
N LEU A 122 -6.29 -17.34 9.57
CA LEU A 122 -6.98 -16.88 10.77
C LEU A 122 -7.26 -18.07 11.68
N THR A 123 -6.71 -18.04 12.89
CA THR A 123 -6.87 -19.09 13.90
C THR A 123 -7.91 -18.72 14.95
N ASP A 124 -8.25 -19.67 15.80
CA ASP A 124 -9.10 -19.51 16.99
C ASP A 124 -8.68 -20.61 17.96
N ASN A 125 -7.45 -20.46 18.43
CA ASN A 125 -6.85 -21.31 19.44
C ASN A 125 -7.18 -20.78 20.84
N VAL A 126 -7.60 -19.52 20.96
CA VAL A 126 -7.92 -18.87 22.25
C VAL A 126 -9.43 -18.86 22.49
N ARG A 127 -9.91 -19.86 23.23
CA ARG A 127 -11.36 -20.00 23.50
C ARG A 127 -11.90 -18.82 24.32
N GLY A 128 -13.00 -18.23 23.83
CA GLY A 128 -13.76 -17.21 24.57
C GLY A 128 -13.12 -15.82 24.51
N GLU A 129 -12.13 -15.63 23.63
CA GLU A 129 -11.71 -14.29 23.24
C GLU A 129 -12.84 -13.62 22.44
N ALA A 130 -13.05 -12.33 22.68
CA ALA A 130 -13.97 -11.55 21.86
C ALA A 130 -13.38 -10.16 21.74
N MET A 131 -12.90 -9.79 20.55
CA MET A 131 -12.48 -8.42 20.30
C MET A 131 -13.71 -7.51 20.33
N MET A 132 -13.97 -6.88 21.48
CA MET A 132 -15.06 -5.92 21.65
C MET A 132 -16.43 -6.46 21.20
N GLY A 133 -16.67 -7.77 21.34
CA GLY A 133 -17.90 -8.44 20.91
C GLY A 133 -18.02 -8.69 19.39
N MET A 134 -17.00 -8.40 18.58
CA MET A 134 -16.98 -8.61 17.12
C MET A 134 -16.56 -10.03 16.71
N GLY A 135 -16.22 -10.89 17.67
CA GLY A 135 -15.59 -12.19 17.45
C GLY A 135 -14.06 -12.11 17.59
N ASP A 136 -13.41 -13.26 17.49
CA ASP A 136 -11.96 -13.48 17.66
C ASP A 136 -11.27 -13.95 16.38
N ARG A 137 -12.04 -14.30 15.33
CA ARG A 137 -11.53 -14.83 14.06
C ARG A 137 -11.98 -13.99 12.88
N GLY A 138 -11.14 -13.04 12.46
CA GLY A 138 -11.50 -12.17 11.33
C GLY A 138 -10.46 -11.12 10.99
N ILE A 139 -10.62 -10.54 9.79
CA ILE A 139 -10.05 -9.24 9.44
C ILE A 139 -11.15 -8.20 9.69
N MET A 140 -11.03 -7.47 10.79
CA MET A 140 -11.96 -6.42 11.19
C MET A 140 -11.45 -5.09 10.67
N ILE A 141 -12.22 -4.42 9.82
CA ILE A 141 -11.83 -3.17 9.19
C ILE A 141 -12.59 -2.02 9.85
N SER A 142 -11.86 -1.09 10.46
CA SER A 142 -12.43 0.07 11.15
C SER A 142 -11.68 1.34 10.71
N GLY A 143 -12.16 1.95 9.62
CA GLY A 143 -11.53 3.12 9.01
C GLY A 143 -10.30 2.82 8.13
N GLY A 144 -9.91 1.54 8.02
CA GLY A 144 -8.78 1.10 7.20
C GLY A 144 -9.15 0.65 5.78
N THR A 145 -8.15 0.15 5.05
CA THR A 145 -8.27 -0.35 3.68
C THR A 145 -7.53 -1.67 3.50
N LEU A 146 -8.22 -2.67 2.96
CA LEU A 146 -7.67 -3.97 2.58
C LEU A 146 -7.50 -4.02 1.05
N ASN A 147 -6.25 -4.02 0.57
CA ASN A 147 -5.91 -4.06 -0.85
C ASN A 147 -5.29 -5.42 -1.20
N LEU A 148 -6.01 -6.22 -2.00
CA LEU A 148 -5.58 -7.56 -2.41
C LEU A 148 -5.60 -7.65 -3.94
N HIS A 149 -4.44 -7.49 -4.56
CA HIS A 149 -4.26 -7.57 -6.01
C HIS A 149 -3.33 -8.72 -6.36
N GLY A 150 -3.88 -9.81 -6.88
CA GLY A 150 -3.11 -10.94 -7.42
C GLY A 150 -3.13 -10.97 -8.95
N ASP A 151 -2.40 -11.91 -9.53
CA ASP A 151 -2.30 -12.16 -10.98
C ASP A 151 -3.52 -12.90 -11.57
N ARG A 152 -4.57 -13.13 -10.76
CA ARG A 152 -5.77 -13.87 -11.19
C ARG A 152 -6.74 -12.95 -11.91
N THR A 153 -7.30 -13.45 -13.02
CA THR A 153 -8.29 -12.72 -13.82
C THR A 153 -9.63 -12.54 -13.13
N ASN A 154 -9.98 -13.41 -12.17
CA ASN A 154 -11.25 -13.36 -11.44
C ASN A 154 -10.99 -13.16 -9.94
N ALA A 155 -11.68 -12.20 -9.34
CA ALA A 155 -11.68 -11.97 -7.89
C ALA A 155 -12.54 -12.99 -7.11
N TRP A 156 -13.31 -13.83 -7.82
CA TRP A 156 -14.16 -14.86 -7.26
C TRP A 156 -13.75 -16.24 -7.79
N SER A 157 -13.96 -17.27 -6.98
CA SER A 157 -13.84 -18.67 -7.40
C SER A 157 -15.17 -19.36 -7.19
N LYS A 158 -15.59 -20.16 -8.16
CA LYS A 158 -16.75 -21.03 -8.01
C LYS A 158 -16.38 -22.21 -7.12
N LEU A 159 -17.16 -22.46 -6.08
CA LEU A 159 -16.98 -23.67 -5.28
C LEU A 159 -17.19 -24.91 -6.17
N ALA A 160 -16.26 -25.86 -6.10
CA ALA A 160 -16.38 -27.13 -6.82
C ALA A 160 -17.58 -27.97 -6.34
N LYS A 161 -18.04 -27.72 -5.11
CA LYS A 161 -19.21 -28.34 -4.47
C LYS A 161 -19.77 -27.41 -3.40
N THR A 162 -21.05 -27.55 -3.08
CA THR A 162 -21.67 -26.84 -1.96
C THR A 162 -20.91 -27.10 -0.67
N ALA A 163 -20.57 -26.04 0.07
CA ALA A 163 -19.99 -26.15 1.40
C ALA A 163 -21.01 -26.76 2.37
N LYS A 164 -20.57 -27.61 3.30
CA LYS A 164 -21.45 -28.13 4.34
C LYS A 164 -21.68 -27.03 5.36
N ALA A 165 -22.80 -27.06 6.07
CA ALA A 165 -23.01 -26.14 7.19
C ALA A 165 -21.84 -26.29 8.19
N GLY A 166 -21.13 -25.20 8.48
CA GLY A 166 -19.99 -25.16 9.40
C GLY A 166 -18.64 -25.63 8.82
N SER A 167 -18.48 -25.77 7.49
CA SER A 167 -17.19 -26.08 6.83
C SER A 167 -16.50 -24.86 6.26
#